data_AF-C1E2D1-F1
#
_entry.id   AF-C1E2D1-F1
#
_cell.length_a   1.000
_cell.length_b   1.000
_cell.length_c   1.000
_cell.angle_alpha   90.00
_cell.angle_beta   90.00
_cell.angle_gamma   90.00
#
_symmetry.space_group_name_H-M   'P 1'
#
loop_
_entity.id
_entity.type
_entity.pdbx_description
1 polymer ?
#
loop_
_entity_poly.entity_id
_entity_poly.type
_entity_poly.pdbx_seq_one_letter_code
_entity_poly.pdbx_strand_id
1 'polypeptide(L)'
;MYDSGRVLFGKSSLFKDPFTGVPLSKNARPDLDVALFVDEGRCIGCHQCKHAAPHTFKMEPHFNVARVETQWADSEEDLETAVACCPKDCIHTVPKADLALLEWIHRSQPRQRIVTCSVESMSGKGRGLEESPFVAMERFERRRTEMMRDAEEAAKRAKKREEAEAAMEMVSNVVGIGSWAGFFSRQRADEPAEKTRAPSCPLPAVYVNASLLLPQFSSMISEPAIDE
;
A
#
# COMPACT_ATOMS: atom_id res chain seq x y z
N MET A 1 -0.66 -18.71 4.92
CA MET A 1 -1.36 -17.86 3.94
C MET A 1 -0.82 -16.45 4.09
N TYR A 2 -0.21 -15.91 3.03
CA TYR A 2 0.32 -14.54 3.03
C TYR A 2 -0.86 -13.58 3.23
N ASP A 3 -0.84 -12.81 4.31
CA ASP A 3 -1.86 -11.79 4.60
C ASP A 3 -1.57 -10.56 3.72
N SER A 4 -1.85 -10.70 2.43
CA SER A 4 -1.62 -9.70 1.39
C SER A 4 -2.32 -8.38 1.71
N GLY A 5 -3.46 -8.40 2.42
CA GLY A 5 -4.15 -7.19 2.87
C GLY A 5 -3.35 -6.38 3.90
N ARG A 6 -2.69 -7.05 4.85
CA ARG A 6 -1.90 -6.39 5.92
C ARG A 6 -0.57 -5.84 5.44
N VAL A 7 0.06 -6.50 4.47
CA VAL A 7 1.28 -6.01 3.81
C VAL A 7 0.94 -4.79 2.94
N LEU A 8 -0.18 -4.83 2.22
CA LEU A 8 -0.58 -3.77 1.29
C LEU A 8 -1.15 -2.54 1.99
N PHE A 9 -1.92 -2.66 3.08
CA PHE A 9 -2.59 -1.52 3.73
C PHE A 9 -2.04 -1.16 5.12
N GLY A 10 -0.94 -1.78 5.55
CA GLY A 10 -0.32 -1.56 6.86
C GLY A 10 -1.10 -2.19 8.02
N LYS A 11 -0.63 -2.00 9.26
CA LYS A 11 -1.30 -2.51 10.49
C LYS A 11 -2.70 -1.89 10.73
N SER A 12 -3.05 -0.85 9.98
CA SER A 12 -4.34 -0.15 9.98
C SER A 12 -5.30 -0.68 8.91
N SER A 13 -5.13 -1.92 8.46
CA SER A 13 -5.95 -2.47 7.38
C SER A 13 -7.43 -2.46 7.81
N LEU A 14 -8.20 -1.56 7.19
CA LEU A 14 -9.67 -1.54 7.18
C LEU A 14 -10.27 -2.90 6.73
N PHE A 15 -9.43 -3.75 6.13
CA PHE A 15 -9.68 -5.12 5.75
C PHE A 15 -9.60 -6.06 6.96
N LYS A 16 -10.76 -6.42 7.51
CA LYS A 16 -10.89 -7.35 8.65
C LYS A 16 -10.51 -8.79 8.29
N ASP A 17 -10.65 -9.18 7.01
CA ASP A 17 -10.45 -10.53 6.51
C ASP A 17 -9.36 -10.57 5.41
N PRO A 18 -8.48 -11.59 5.37
CA PRO A 18 -7.45 -11.72 4.34
C PRO A 18 -8.07 -11.99 2.96
N PHE A 19 -7.37 -11.58 1.91
CA PHE A 19 -7.81 -11.86 0.53
C PHE A 19 -7.59 -13.34 0.20
N THR A 20 -8.68 -14.07 -0.06
CA THR A 20 -8.66 -15.51 -0.37
C THR A 20 -8.55 -15.82 -1.86
N GLY A 21 -8.85 -14.86 -2.74
CA GLY A 21 -8.92 -15.07 -4.19
C GLY A 21 -10.17 -15.83 -4.65
N VAL A 22 -11.09 -16.16 -3.75
CA VAL A 22 -12.35 -16.84 -4.06
C VAL A 22 -13.48 -15.81 -4.00
N PRO A 23 -14.33 -15.69 -5.04
CA PRO A 23 -15.49 -14.80 -4.98
C PRO A 23 -16.48 -15.27 -3.90
N LEU A 24 -17.15 -14.31 -3.28
CA LEU A 24 -18.25 -14.50 -2.33
C LEU A 24 -19.54 -14.90 -3.04
N SER A 25 -19.78 -14.38 -4.25
CA SER A 25 -20.93 -14.77 -5.05
C SER A 25 -20.78 -16.20 -5.61
N LYS A 26 -21.87 -16.95 -5.60
CA LYS A 26 -21.95 -18.25 -6.29
C LYS A 26 -22.02 -18.01 -7.79
N ASN A 27 -21.66 -19.00 -8.60
CA ASN A 27 -21.80 -18.90 -10.05
C ASN A 27 -22.60 -20.09 -10.60
N ALA A 28 -23.73 -19.81 -11.25
CA ALA A 28 -24.54 -20.83 -11.92
C ALA A 28 -24.00 -21.18 -13.31
N ARG A 29 -23.29 -20.25 -13.97
CA ARG A 29 -22.66 -20.43 -15.29
C ARG A 29 -21.15 -20.21 -15.20
N PRO A 30 -20.39 -21.23 -14.77
CA PRO A 30 -18.95 -21.11 -14.61
C PRO A 30 -18.19 -21.01 -15.94
N ASP A 31 -18.82 -21.33 -17.06
CA ASP A 31 -18.32 -21.25 -18.42
C ASP A 31 -18.15 -19.81 -18.93
N LEU A 32 -18.88 -18.85 -18.37
CA LEU A 32 -18.78 -17.45 -18.74
C LEU A 32 -17.60 -16.76 -18.03
N ASP A 33 -16.80 -16.02 -18.80
CA ASP A 33 -15.67 -15.21 -18.30
C ASP A 33 -16.10 -13.82 -17.80
N VAL A 34 -17.38 -13.50 -17.92
CA VAL A 34 -17.99 -12.25 -17.47
C VAL A 34 -18.83 -12.49 -16.21
N ALA A 35 -18.84 -11.50 -15.32
CA ALA A 35 -19.62 -11.50 -14.11
C ALA A 35 -20.26 -10.13 -13.88
N LEU A 36 -21.34 -10.11 -13.11
CA LEU A 36 -22.01 -8.87 -12.69
C LEU A 36 -21.49 -8.46 -11.32
N PHE A 37 -21.15 -7.19 -11.18
CA PHE A 37 -20.71 -6.57 -9.94
C PHE A 37 -21.62 -5.38 -9.62
N VAL A 38 -22.04 -5.27 -8.36
CA VAL A 38 -22.83 -4.12 -7.89
C VAL A 38 -21.95 -3.23 -7.01
N ASP A 39 -21.83 -1.96 -7.39
CA ASP A 39 -21.19 -0.95 -6.56
C ASP A 39 -22.14 -0.52 -5.43
N GLU A 40 -22.00 -1.13 -4.26
CA GLU A 40 -22.84 -0.80 -3.11
C GLU A 40 -22.60 0.63 -2.58
N GLY A 41 -21.49 1.28 -2.96
CA GLY A 41 -21.25 2.69 -2.61
C GLY A 41 -22.14 3.66 -3.39
N ARG A 42 -22.58 3.26 -4.60
CA ARG A 42 -23.52 4.01 -5.44
C ARG A 42 -24.96 3.53 -5.33
N CYS A 43 -25.16 2.29 -4.89
CA CYS A 43 -26.48 1.69 -4.77
C CYS A 43 -27.31 2.39 -3.70
N ILE A 44 -28.42 3.04 -4.10
CA ILE A 44 -29.35 3.70 -3.16
C ILE A 44 -30.43 2.77 -2.58
N GLY A 45 -30.38 1.48 -2.91
CA GLY A 45 -31.40 0.51 -2.49
C GLY A 45 -32.77 0.74 -3.13
N CYS A 46 -32.84 0.93 -4.45
CA CYS A 46 -34.12 1.11 -5.14
C CYS A 46 -34.93 -0.19 -5.38
N HIS A 47 -34.36 -1.35 -5.05
CA HIS A 47 -34.94 -2.70 -5.20
C HIS A 47 -35.31 -3.15 -6.62
N GLN A 48 -35.18 -2.31 -7.65
CA GLN A 48 -35.56 -2.65 -9.03
C GLN A 48 -34.82 -3.88 -9.58
N CYS A 49 -33.51 -3.96 -9.33
CA CYS A 49 -32.70 -5.11 -9.75
C CYS A 49 -33.15 -6.44 -9.12
N LYS A 50 -33.58 -6.43 -7.85
CA LYS A 50 -34.15 -7.60 -7.17
C LYS A 50 -35.53 -7.97 -7.73
N HIS A 51 -36.31 -6.99 -8.19
CA HIS A 51 -37.62 -7.25 -8.80
C HIS A 51 -37.49 -7.85 -10.21
N ALA A 52 -36.53 -7.37 -10.99
CA ALA A 52 -36.25 -7.89 -12.33
C ALA A 52 -35.60 -9.29 -12.29
N ALA A 53 -34.54 -9.46 -11.49
CA ALA A 53 -33.76 -10.69 -11.42
C ALA A 53 -33.58 -11.16 -9.95
N PRO A 54 -34.60 -11.83 -9.37
CA PRO A 54 -34.66 -12.16 -7.95
C PRO A 54 -33.72 -13.28 -7.52
N HIS A 55 -33.28 -14.16 -8.43
CA HIS A 55 -32.36 -15.24 -8.11
C HIS A 55 -30.89 -14.80 -8.16
N THR A 56 -30.61 -13.74 -8.92
CA THR A 56 -29.27 -13.17 -9.10
C THR A 56 -28.98 -12.10 -8.06
N PHE A 57 -29.90 -11.15 -7.86
CA PHE A 57 -29.71 -10.03 -6.95
C PHE A 57 -30.43 -10.23 -5.62
N LYS A 58 -29.70 -9.96 -4.54
CA LYS A 58 -30.21 -9.95 -3.18
C LYS A 58 -29.97 -8.60 -2.52
N MET A 59 -30.96 -8.17 -1.75
CA MET A 59 -30.86 -6.93 -0.98
C MET A 59 -30.33 -7.24 0.41
N GLU A 60 -29.28 -6.54 0.81
CA GLU A 60 -28.71 -6.61 2.15
C GLU A 60 -29.53 -5.73 3.11
N PRO A 61 -30.23 -6.31 4.10
CA PRO A 61 -31.20 -5.58 4.91
C PRO A 61 -30.56 -4.55 5.85
N HIS A 62 -29.28 -4.71 6.20
CA HIS A 62 -28.63 -3.84 7.18
C HIS A 62 -28.20 -2.50 6.58
N PHE A 63 -27.82 -2.49 5.29
CA PHE A 63 -27.32 -1.31 4.59
C PHE A 63 -28.25 -0.81 3.49
N ASN A 64 -29.31 -1.57 3.18
CA ASN A 64 -30.23 -1.33 2.05
C ASN A 64 -29.49 -1.18 0.72
N VAL A 65 -28.58 -2.12 0.44
CA VAL A 65 -27.82 -2.16 -0.81
C VAL A 65 -28.05 -3.47 -1.54
N ALA A 66 -27.97 -3.45 -2.86
CA ALA A 66 -28.05 -4.65 -3.68
C ALA A 66 -26.68 -5.36 -3.73
N ARG A 67 -26.70 -6.69 -3.75
CA ARG A 67 -25.55 -7.59 -3.92
C ARG A 67 -25.91 -8.67 -4.93
N VAL A 68 -24.92 -9.20 -5.61
CA VAL A 68 -25.08 -10.42 -6.42
C VAL A 68 -24.86 -11.63 -5.51
N GLU A 69 -25.86 -12.50 -5.36
CA GLU A 69 -25.73 -13.73 -4.57
C GLU A 69 -25.32 -14.90 -5.45
N THR A 70 -25.94 -15.03 -6.63
CA THR A 70 -25.65 -16.09 -7.59
C THR A 70 -25.54 -15.48 -8.99
N GLN A 71 -24.34 -15.49 -9.57
CA GLN A 71 -24.08 -15.02 -10.93
C GLN A 71 -24.87 -15.88 -11.93
N TRP A 72 -25.53 -15.21 -12.89
CA TRP A 72 -26.24 -15.83 -14.02
C TRP A 72 -27.32 -16.85 -13.61
N ALA A 73 -28.06 -16.58 -12.52
CA ALA A 73 -29.14 -17.46 -12.06
C ALA A 73 -30.47 -17.23 -12.79
N ASP A 74 -30.74 -15.98 -13.19
CA ASP A 74 -31.93 -15.59 -13.97
C ASP A 74 -31.62 -15.59 -15.49
N SER A 75 -32.64 -15.30 -16.30
CA SER A 75 -32.50 -15.17 -17.75
C SER A 75 -31.67 -13.93 -18.13
N GLU A 76 -31.05 -13.94 -19.31
CA GLU A 76 -30.26 -12.80 -19.78
C GLU A 76 -31.11 -11.54 -19.98
N GLU A 77 -32.36 -11.69 -20.43
CA GLU A 77 -33.33 -10.61 -20.58
C GLU A 77 -33.66 -9.93 -19.24
N ASP A 78 -33.80 -10.72 -18.17
CA ASP A 78 -34.05 -10.21 -16.82
C ASP A 78 -32.84 -9.44 -16.28
N LEU A 79 -31.63 -9.93 -16.59
CA LEU A 79 -30.38 -9.26 -16.19
C LEU A 79 -30.17 -7.94 -16.92
N GLU A 80 -30.42 -7.91 -18.23
CA GLU A 80 -30.38 -6.68 -19.03
C GLU A 80 -31.41 -5.66 -18.52
N THR A 81 -32.61 -6.13 -18.20
CA THR A 81 -33.66 -5.30 -17.59
C THR A 81 -33.22 -4.77 -16.24
N ALA A 82 -32.61 -5.61 -15.38
CA ALA A 82 -32.10 -5.19 -14.07
C ALA A 82 -31.02 -4.10 -14.19
N VAL A 83 -30.14 -4.21 -15.19
CA VAL A 83 -29.12 -3.20 -15.50
C VAL A 83 -29.76 -1.90 -15.97
N ALA A 84 -30.68 -1.97 -16.94
CA ALA A 84 -31.34 -0.80 -17.52
C ALA A 84 -32.26 -0.05 -16.54
N CYS A 85 -32.89 -0.76 -15.60
CA CYS A 85 -33.77 -0.15 -14.60
C CYS A 85 -33.02 0.54 -13.45
N CYS A 86 -31.68 0.48 -13.41
CA CYS A 86 -30.91 1.03 -12.29
C CYS A 86 -30.78 2.57 -12.38
N PRO A 87 -31.40 3.36 -11.49
CA PRO A 87 -31.41 4.84 -11.59
C PRO A 87 -30.05 5.51 -11.32
N LYS A 88 -29.06 4.74 -10.87
CA LYS A 88 -27.71 5.21 -10.51
C LYS A 88 -26.62 4.48 -11.29
N ASP A 89 -26.98 3.61 -12.23
CA ASP A 89 -26.04 2.79 -13.00
C ASP A 89 -24.98 2.10 -12.12
N CYS A 90 -25.41 1.54 -10.98
CA CYS A 90 -24.51 0.91 -10.01
C CYS A 90 -24.21 -0.57 -10.30
N ILE A 91 -24.65 -1.10 -11.44
CA ILE A 91 -24.44 -2.48 -11.86
C ILE A 91 -23.44 -2.46 -13.02
N HIS A 92 -22.35 -3.20 -12.88
CA HIS A 92 -21.23 -3.21 -13.80
C HIS A 92 -20.93 -4.64 -14.25
N THR A 93 -20.73 -4.83 -15.55
CA THR A 93 -20.19 -6.08 -16.10
C THR A 93 -18.68 -6.05 -15.98
N VAL A 94 -18.11 -7.04 -15.29
CA VAL A 94 -16.69 -7.14 -14.97
C VAL A 94 -16.13 -8.49 -15.43
N PRO A 95 -14.83 -8.60 -15.71
CA PRO A 95 -14.23 -9.91 -15.93
C PRO A 95 -14.27 -10.73 -14.63
N LYS A 96 -14.52 -12.03 -14.77
CA LYS A 96 -14.63 -12.98 -13.65
C LYS A 96 -13.37 -13.04 -12.78
N ALA A 97 -12.19 -12.76 -13.36
CA ALA A 97 -10.93 -12.71 -12.65
C ALA A 97 -10.90 -11.61 -11.56
N ASP A 98 -11.56 -10.48 -11.82
CA ASP A 98 -11.50 -9.29 -10.96
C ASP A 98 -12.60 -9.32 -9.88
N LEU A 99 -13.63 -10.15 -10.08
CA LEU A 99 -14.80 -10.24 -9.20
C LEU A 99 -14.42 -10.51 -7.74
N ALA A 100 -13.53 -11.47 -7.49
CA ALA A 100 -13.10 -11.82 -6.14
C ALA A 100 -12.43 -10.64 -5.43
N LEU A 101 -11.63 -9.86 -6.17
CA LEU A 101 -10.94 -8.69 -5.62
C LEU A 101 -11.92 -7.54 -5.37
N LEU A 102 -12.84 -7.28 -6.29
CA LEU A 102 -13.88 -6.25 -6.15
C LEU A 102 -14.79 -6.52 -4.95
N GLU A 103 -15.26 -7.75 -4.79
CA GLU A 103 -16.12 -8.13 -3.66
C GLU A 103 -15.38 -8.04 -2.32
N TRP A 104 -14.09 -8.42 -2.30
CA TRP A 104 -13.25 -8.30 -1.10
C TRP A 104 -12.97 -6.84 -0.74
N ILE A 105 -12.59 -6.01 -1.71
CA ILE A 105 -12.43 -4.56 -1.54
C ILE A 105 -13.72 -3.98 -1.02
N HIS A 106 -14.86 -4.31 -1.62
CA HIS A 106 -16.13 -3.76 -1.17
C HIS A 106 -16.45 -4.15 0.29
N ARG A 107 -16.26 -5.42 0.67
CA ARG A 107 -16.48 -5.90 2.05
C ARG A 107 -15.61 -5.20 3.08
N SER A 108 -14.41 -4.79 2.68
CA SER A 108 -13.42 -4.16 3.56
C SER A 108 -13.64 -2.67 3.80
N GLN A 109 -14.33 -1.99 2.90
CA GLN A 109 -14.47 -0.56 3.02
C GLN A 109 -15.51 -0.21 4.10
N PRO A 110 -15.29 0.86 4.88
CA PRO A 110 -16.26 1.31 5.85
C PRO A 110 -17.55 1.71 5.14
N ARG A 111 -18.65 1.02 5.45
CA ARG A 111 -19.97 1.26 4.86
C ARG A 111 -20.81 2.13 5.79
N GLN A 112 -21.48 3.12 5.22
CA GLN A 112 -22.57 3.84 5.90
C GLN A 112 -23.91 3.21 5.53
N ARG A 113 -24.81 3.11 6.50
CA ARG A 113 -26.18 2.67 6.24
C ARG A 113 -26.88 3.75 5.42
N ILE A 114 -27.31 3.40 4.21
CA ILE A 114 -28.12 4.31 3.39
C ILE A 114 -29.53 4.26 3.96
N VAL A 115 -29.83 5.20 4.85
CA VAL A 115 -31.22 5.49 5.23
C VAL A 115 -31.60 6.74 4.47
N THR A 116 -32.55 6.60 3.56
CA THR A 116 -33.34 7.74 3.12
C THR A 116 -33.92 8.38 4.38
N CYS A 117 -33.35 9.51 4.82
CA CYS A 117 -33.60 10.22 6.09
C CYS A 117 -32.68 9.90 7.30
N SER A 118 -31.43 9.44 7.15
CA SER A 118 -30.44 9.58 8.25
C SER A 118 -29.89 11.01 8.29
N VAL A 119 -29.81 11.59 9.49
CA VAL A 119 -29.21 12.90 9.76
C VAL A 119 -27.75 12.97 9.28
N GLU A 120 -27.07 11.82 9.23
CA GLU A 120 -25.71 11.67 8.70
C GLU A 120 -25.64 11.90 7.18
N SER A 121 -26.69 11.54 6.44
CA SER A 121 -26.80 11.77 4.99
C SER A 121 -27.12 13.23 4.64
N MET A 122 -27.64 14.02 5.59
CA MET A 122 -27.95 15.45 5.39
C MET A 122 -26.81 16.40 5.79
N SER A 123 -25.83 15.92 6.58
CA SER A 123 -24.79 16.79 7.15
C SER A 123 -23.57 16.98 6.25
N GLY A 124 -23.58 16.47 5.01
CA GLY A 124 -22.45 16.57 4.06
C GLY A 124 -21.17 15.85 4.48
N LYS A 125 -21.11 15.31 5.71
CA LYS A 125 -20.05 14.46 6.26
C LYS A 125 -20.39 12.98 6.13
N GLY A 126 -20.86 12.57 4.96
CA GLY A 126 -20.98 11.16 4.65
C GLY A 126 -19.58 10.57 4.48
N ARG A 127 -19.15 9.68 5.38
CA ARG A 127 -18.12 8.69 5.06
C ARG A 127 -18.75 7.66 4.14
N GLY A 128 -19.13 8.08 2.93
CA GLY A 128 -19.39 7.16 1.84
C GLY A 128 -18.11 6.39 1.53
N LEU A 129 -18.21 5.42 0.61
CA LEU A 129 -17.05 4.78 0.01
C LEU A 129 -16.07 5.88 -0.46
N GLU A 130 -14.97 6.13 0.26
CA GLU A 130 -14.12 7.31 0.00
C GLU A 130 -13.49 7.24 -1.41
N GLU A 131 -13.37 6.04 -1.97
CA GLU A 131 -12.83 5.75 -3.31
C GLU A 131 -13.71 4.68 -4.02
N SER A 132 -14.00 4.84 -5.32
CA SER A 132 -14.76 3.83 -6.08
C SER A 132 -14.07 2.44 -6.04
N PRO A 133 -14.81 1.32 -6.08
CA PRO A 133 -14.21 -0.02 -5.96
C PRO A 133 -13.15 -0.30 -7.03
N PHE A 134 -13.35 0.23 -8.25
CA PHE A 134 -12.42 0.08 -9.36
C PHE A 134 -11.11 0.83 -9.14
N VAL A 135 -11.15 2.06 -8.60
CA VAL A 135 -9.94 2.82 -8.26
C VAL A 135 -9.17 2.15 -7.13
N ALA A 136 -9.89 1.62 -6.15
CA ALA A 136 -9.29 0.85 -5.06
C ALA A 136 -8.65 -0.46 -5.59
N MET A 137 -9.27 -1.11 -6.56
CA MET A 137 -8.74 -2.30 -7.23
C MET A 137 -7.45 -1.98 -8.00
N GLU A 138 -7.45 -0.95 -8.84
CA GLU A 138 -6.27 -0.51 -9.59
C GLU A 138 -5.09 -0.18 -8.65
N ARG A 139 -5.37 0.52 -7.54
CA ARG A 139 -4.37 0.82 -6.51
C ARG A 139 -3.80 -0.44 -5.87
N PHE A 140 -4.66 -1.42 -5.60
CA PHE A 140 -4.27 -2.71 -5.04
C PHE A 140 -3.35 -3.46 -6.00
N GLU A 141 -3.73 -3.52 -7.28
CA GLU A 141 -2.95 -4.19 -8.31
C GLU A 141 -1.59 -3.51 -8.54
N ARG A 142 -1.58 -2.17 -8.67
CA ARG A 142 -0.34 -1.40 -8.78
C ARG A 142 0.59 -1.71 -7.62
N ARG A 143 0.10 -1.62 -6.38
CA ARG A 143 0.91 -1.90 -5.19
C ARG A 143 1.38 -3.36 -5.12
N ARG A 144 0.56 -4.31 -5.56
CA ARG A 144 0.95 -5.74 -5.67
C ARG A 144 2.11 -5.91 -6.65
N THR A 145 2.06 -5.26 -7.81
CA THR A 145 3.14 -5.34 -8.81
C THR A 145 4.43 -4.69 -8.33
N GLU A 146 4.35 -3.54 -7.67
CA GLU A 146 5.49 -2.85 -7.06
C GLU A 146 6.17 -3.72 -6.01
N MET A 147 5.40 -4.37 -5.13
CA MET A 147 5.95 -5.26 -4.10
C MET A 147 6.60 -6.51 -4.68
N MET A 148 6.02 -7.11 -5.73
CA MET A 148 6.62 -8.26 -6.40
C MET A 148 7.96 -7.90 -7.04
N ARG A 149 8.05 -6.71 -7.65
CA ARG A 149 9.30 -6.18 -8.21
C ARG A 149 10.33 -5.91 -7.13
N ASP A 150 9.95 -5.24 -6.04
CA ASP A 150 10.87 -4.95 -4.94
C ASP A 150 11.34 -6.23 -4.23
N ALA A 151 10.47 -7.26 -4.13
CA ALA A 151 10.83 -8.57 -3.60
C ALA A 151 11.81 -9.32 -4.52
N GLU A 152 11.62 -9.25 -5.84
CA GLU A 152 12.55 -9.81 -6.82
C GLU A 152 13.91 -9.08 -6.77
N GLU A 153 13.92 -7.75 -6.70
CA GLU A 153 15.13 -6.95 -6.54
C GLU A 153 15.85 -7.26 -5.22
N ALA A 154 15.11 -7.42 -4.13
CA ALA A 154 15.66 -7.81 -2.83
C ALA A 154 16.24 -9.23 -2.88
N ALA A 155 15.57 -10.18 -3.52
CA ALA A 155 16.08 -11.54 -3.72
C ALA A 155 17.35 -11.56 -4.58
N LYS A 156 17.41 -10.74 -5.64
CA LYS A 156 18.63 -10.56 -6.46
C LYS A 156 19.77 -9.94 -5.64
N ARG A 157 19.49 -8.94 -4.80
CA ARG A 157 20.49 -8.33 -3.91
C ARG A 157 20.98 -9.30 -2.84
N ALA A 158 20.10 -10.16 -2.31
CA ALA A 158 20.46 -11.22 -1.38
C ALA A 158 21.40 -12.24 -2.03
N LYS A 159 21.08 -12.74 -3.24
CA LYS A 159 21.96 -13.63 -4.01
C LYS A 159 23.33 -13.01 -4.29
N LYS A 160 23.37 -11.75 -4.73
CA LYS A 160 24.64 -11.03 -4.93
C LYS A 160 25.45 -10.87 -3.65
N ARG A 161 24.79 -10.70 -2.51
CA ARG A 161 25.46 -10.60 -1.20
C ARG A 161 26.04 -11.94 -0.79
N GLU A 162 25.31 -13.03 -0.97
CA GLU A 162 25.78 -14.41 -0.74
C GLU A 162 26.97 -14.75 -1.66
N GLU A 163 26.90 -14.39 -2.94
CA GLU A 163 28.01 -14.55 -3.90
C GLU A 163 29.25 -13.73 -3.51
N ALA A 164 29.06 -12.48 -3.07
CA ALA A 164 30.15 -11.64 -2.61
C ALA A 164 30.79 -12.17 -1.32
N GLU A 165 30.00 -12.71 -0.40
CA GLU A 165 30.47 -13.34 0.84
C GLU A 165 31.26 -14.61 0.52
N ALA A 166 30.76 -15.48 -0.37
CA ALA A 166 31.48 -16.66 -0.84
C ALA A 166 32.78 -16.33 -1.59
N ALA A 167 32.77 -15.28 -2.43
CA ALA A 167 33.98 -14.79 -3.09
C ALA A 167 35.01 -14.26 -2.07
N MET A 168 34.54 -13.54 -1.04
CA MET A 168 35.41 -13.03 0.02
C MET A 168 35.99 -14.15 0.88
N GLU A 169 35.22 -15.21 1.13
CA GLU A 169 35.70 -16.45 1.77
C GLU A 169 36.74 -17.19 0.91
N MET A 170 36.50 -17.28 -0.40
CA MET A 170 37.47 -17.90 -1.32
C MET A 170 38.79 -17.10 -1.36
N VAL A 171 38.71 -15.76 -1.33
CA VAL A 171 39.89 -14.88 -1.27
C VAL A 171 40.61 -15.00 0.07
N SER A 172 39.90 -15.09 1.20
CA SER A 172 40.54 -15.23 2.53
C SER A 172 41.32 -16.54 2.67
N ASN A 173 40.87 -17.61 2.02
CA ASN A 173 41.59 -18.89 1.99
C ASN A 173 42.82 -18.88 1.07
N VAL A 174 42.82 -18.06 0.01
CA VAL A 174 43.98 -17.93 -0.92
C VAL A 174 45.03 -16.96 -0.39
N VAL A 175 44.60 -15.87 0.28
CA VAL A 175 45.49 -14.96 1.02
C VAL A 175 45.75 -15.59 2.39
N GLY A 176 46.39 -16.76 2.38
CA GLY A 176 46.86 -17.42 3.59
C GLY A 176 47.70 -16.48 4.45
N ILE A 177 47.60 -16.68 5.77
CA ILE A 177 48.23 -15.95 6.89
C ILE A 177 49.77 -16.03 6.80
N GLY A 178 50.38 -15.45 5.76
CA GLY A 178 51.81 -15.63 5.47
C GLY A 178 52.53 -14.49 4.78
N SER A 179 51.86 -13.42 4.31
CA SER A 179 52.58 -12.33 3.60
C SER A 179 52.15 -10.88 3.87
N TRP A 180 50.99 -10.59 4.47
CA TRP A 180 50.60 -9.20 4.77
C TRP A 180 51.23 -8.67 6.07
N ALA A 181 51.50 -9.54 7.06
CA ALA A 181 52.02 -9.16 8.37
C ALA A 181 53.41 -8.45 8.32
N GLY A 182 54.10 -8.47 7.17
CA GLY A 182 55.39 -7.81 6.97
C GLY A 182 55.35 -6.38 6.42
N PHE A 183 54.25 -5.92 5.80
CA PHE A 183 54.23 -4.62 5.12
C PHE A 183 53.80 -3.44 6.02
N PHE A 184 53.00 -3.69 7.05
CA PHE A 184 52.54 -2.65 7.99
C PHE A 184 53.28 -2.62 9.33
N SER A 185 54.24 -3.53 9.56
CA SER A 185 54.87 -3.73 10.88
C SER A 185 56.24 -3.05 11.05
N ARG A 186 56.68 -2.19 10.13
CA ARG A 186 58.01 -1.53 10.20
C ARG A 186 58.01 -0.12 10.77
N GLN A 187 57.23 0.15 11.81
CA GLN A 187 57.46 1.32 12.68
C GLN A 187 56.74 1.16 14.03
N ARG A 188 57.35 0.43 14.95
CA ARG A 188 57.19 0.69 16.39
C ARG A 188 58.37 0.09 17.13
N ALA A 189 59.36 0.93 17.40
CA ALA A 189 60.32 0.73 18.47
C ALA A 189 60.24 1.96 19.38
N ASP A 190 59.75 1.71 20.60
CA ASP A 190 60.10 2.29 21.89
C ASP A 190 60.10 3.82 22.10
N GLU A 191 59.13 4.31 22.89
CA GLU A 191 59.36 5.30 23.96
C GLU A 191 58.29 5.13 25.09
N PRO A 192 58.63 5.40 26.36
CA PRO A 192 57.88 4.92 27.53
C PRO A 192 56.68 5.80 27.94
N ALA A 193 55.83 5.18 28.75
CA ALA A 193 54.46 5.59 29.11
C ALA A 193 54.31 6.90 29.89
N GLU A 194 53.38 7.75 29.44
CA GLU A 194 52.80 8.85 30.21
C GLU A 194 51.25 8.81 30.17
N LYS A 195 50.64 9.26 31.27
CA LYS A 195 49.26 8.99 31.75
C LYS A 195 48.13 9.43 30.80
N THR A 196 47.08 8.61 30.87
CA THR A 196 45.74 8.70 30.28
C THR A 196 45.05 10.08 30.24
N ARG A 197 44.48 10.41 29.06
CA ARG A 197 43.16 11.07 28.92
C ARG A 197 42.52 10.67 27.59
N ALA A 198 41.24 10.33 27.62
CA ALA A 198 40.48 9.85 26.46
C ALA A 198 40.22 10.96 25.41
N PRO A 199 40.31 10.68 24.09
CA PRO A 199 39.96 11.68 23.08
C PRO A 199 38.46 11.69 22.77
N SER A 200 37.88 12.88 22.94
CA SER A 200 36.57 13.30 22.42
C SER A 200 36.53 13.25 20.89
N CYS A 201 35.55 12.55 20.34
CA CYS A 201 35.22 12.61 18.91
C CYS A 201 34.84 14.03 18.49
N PRO A 202 35.45 14.62 17.44
CA PRO A 202 34.90 15.81 16.81
C PRO A 202 33.99 15.44 15.63
N LEU A 203 32.78 16.01 15.63
CA LEU A 203 31.82 15.99 14.53
C LEU A 203 32.37 16.73 13.29
N PRO A 204 31.88 16.43 12.08
CA PRO A 204 32.43 16.96 10.83
C PRO A 204 32.20 18.47 10.69
N ALA A 205 33.30 19.22 10.55
CA ALA A 205 33.27 20.63 10.20
C ALA A 205 32.78 20.80 8.76
N VAL A 206 31.66 21.50 8.60
CA VAL A 206 31.14 21.98 7.33
C VAL A 206 32.19 22.89 6.69
N TYR A 207 32.72 22.47 5.54
CA TYR A 207 33.55 23.34 4.71
C TYR A 207 32.66 24.41 4.08
N VAL A 208 32.77 25.65 4.54
CA VAL A 208 32.21 26.82 3.87
C VAL A 208 33.36 27.61 3.27
N ASN A 209 33.41 27.61 1.94
CA ASN A 209 34.38 28.36 1.15
C ASN A 209 34.14 29.87 1.35
N ALA A 210 35.06 30.54 2.04
CA ALA A 210 34.96 31.95 2.40
C ALA A 210 35.07 32.91 1.19
N SER A 211 35.35 32.42 -0.02
CA SER A 211 35.46 33.25 -1.24
C SER A 211 34.10 33.55 -1.91
N LEU A 212 32.98 33.10 -1.35
CA LEU A 212 31.62 33.32 -1.91
C LEU A 212 30.73 34.26 -1.09
N LEU A 213 31.26 34.93 -0.05
CA LEU A 213 30.51 35.91 0.72
C LEU A 213 30.76 37.33 0.17
N LEU A 214 29.75 37.88 -0.51
CA LEU A 214 29.72 39.25 -1.02
C LEU A 214 29.84 40.29 0.12
N PRO A 215 30.52 41.43 -0.10
CA PRO A 215 30.71 42.43 0.93
C PRO A 215 29.58 43.46 0.89
N GLN A 216 28.51 43.24 1.66
CA GLN A 216 27.57 44.30 2.01
C GLN A 216 27.09 44.01 3.45
N PHE A 217 26.92 45.06 4.26
CA PHE A 217 26.61 45.04 5.71
C PHE A 217 27.82 45.04 6.67
N SER A 218 28.78 45.91 6.40
CA SER A 218 29.56 46.56 7.46
C SER A 218 28.85 47.85 7.85
N SER A 219 28.08 47.83 8.94
CA SER A 219 27.84 48.93 9.90
C SER A 219 26.44 48.85 10.50
N MET A 220 26.27 48.05 11.56
CA MET A 220 25.28 48.27 12.61
C MET A 220 25.49 47.16 13.63
N ILE A 221 26.27 47.47 14.67
CA ILE A 221 26.17 47.03 16.07
C ILE A 221 27.40 47.70 16.73
N SER A 222 27.22 48.93 17.21
CA SER A 222 28.07 49.46 18.26
C SER A 222 27.47 48.97 19.57
N GLU A 223 28.30 48.34 20.38
CA GLU A 223 28.00 47.87 21.73
C GLU A 223 27.67 49.01 22.71
N PRO A 224 27.04 48.69 23.86
CA PRO A 224 26.41 49.64 24.77
C PRO A 224 27.39 50.25 25.78
N ALA A 225 27.09 51.48 26.24
CA ALA A 225 27.73 52.11 27.39
C ALA A 225 26.67 52.48 28.45
N ILE A 226 27.10 52.36 29.71
CA ILE A 226 26.35 52.33 30.98
C ILE A 226 26.43 53.70 31.69
N ASP A 227 25.36 54.04 32.43
CA ASP A 227 25.16 55.05 33.52
C ASP A 227 25.49 56.55 33.24
N GLU A 228 24.76 57.58 33.70
CA GLU A 228 23.84 57.79 34.85
C GLU A 228 22.45 58.33 34.48
#